data_AF-A0A1M5AK59-F1
#
_entry.id   AF-A0A1M5AK59-F1
#
_cell.length_a   1.000
_cell.length_b   1.000
_cell.length_c   1.000
_cell.angle_alpha   90.00
_cell.angle_beta   90.00
_cell.angle_gamma   90.00
#
_symmetry.space_group_name_H-M   'P 1'
#
loop_
_entity.id
_entity.type
_entity.pdbx_description
1 polymer ?
#
loop_
_entity_poly.entity_id
_entity_poly.type
_entity_poly.pdbx_seq_one_letter_code
_entity_poly.pdbx_strand_id
1 'polypeptide(L)' 'MRITRKLTSMAKLYAQKAFSGPKRLPKKETVQFLLNYSKALKIVKTSRMNFELITN' A
#
# COMPACT_ATOMS: atom_id res chain seq x y z
N MET A 1 -10.33 24.36 -25.10
CA MET A 1 -11.12 23.39 -24.29
C MET A 1 -10.16 22.55 -23.46
N ARG A 2 -10.02 22.82 -22.15
CA ARG A 2 -9.09 22.08 -21.26
C ARG A 2 -9.80 20.80 -20.78
N ILE A 3 -9.32 19.65 -21.23
CA ILE A 3 -9.77 18.34 -20.72
C ILE A 3 -9.11 18.15 -19.35
N THR A 4 -9.78 18.57 -18.27
CA THR A 4 -9.36 18.22 -16.91
C THR A 4 -9.66 16.75 -16.66
N ARG A 5 -8.68 15.87 -16.89
CA ARG A 5 -8.78 14.47 -16.48
C ARG A 5 -8.86 14.43 -14.94
N LYS A 6 -10.03 14.06 -14.41
CA LYS A 6 -10.20 13.78 -12.98
C LYS A 6 -9.33 12.56 -12.63
N LEU A 7 -8.15 12.79 -12.06
CA LEU A 7 -7.26 11.73 -11.59
C LEU A 7 -7.93 10.99 -10.42
N THR A 8 -8.44 9.78 -10.69
CA THR A 8 -8.98 8.81 -9.72
C THR A 8 -7.97 7.70 -9.43
N SER A 9 -6.71 8.05 -9.13
CA SER A 9 -5.70 7.06 -8.73
C SER A 9 -5.65 6.93 -7.21
N MET A 10 -5.42 5.71 -6.72
CA MET A 10 -5.19 5.44 -5.28
C MET A 10 -4.11 6.36 -4.69
N ALA A 11 -3.10 6.72 -5.49
CA ALA A 11 -2.07 7.68 -5.11
C ALA A 11 -2.64 9.02 -4.63
N LYS A 12 -3.76 9.49 -5.18
CA LYS A 12 -4.40 10.75 -4.75
C LYS A 12 -5.04 10.67 -3.37
N LEU A 13 -5.49 9.49 -2.94
CA LEU A 13 -6.05 9.28 -1.59
C LEU A 13 -4.95 9.39 -0.53
N TYR A 14 -3.76 8.86 -0.81
CA TYR A 14 -2.60 8.93 0.07
C TYR A 14 -1.80 10.23 -0.06
N ALA A 15 -1.93 10.94 -1.19
CA ALA A 15 -1.33 12.25 -1.38
C ALA A 15 -2.01 13.36 -0.57
N GLN A 16 -3.19 13.10 0.01
CA GLN A 16 -3.86 14.09 0.84
C GLN A 16 -3.18 14.21 2.22
N LYS A 17 -2.54 15.36 2.38
CA LYS A 17 -1.93 15.93 3.58
C LYS A 17 -0.59 15.30 3.96
N ALA A 18 0.49 15.91 3.49
CA ALA A 18 1.78 15.78 4.15
C ALA A 18 1.59 16.11 5.63
N PHE A 19 1.87 15.14 6.50
CA PHE A 19 1.75 15.30 7.93
C PHE A 19 2.64 16.48 8.38
N SER A 20 2.02 17.57 8.84
CA SER A 20 2.71 18.80 9.25
C SER A 20 3.26 18.74 10.67
N GLY A 21 3.23 17.57 11.31
CA GLY A 21 3.76 17.32 12.65
C GLY A 21 5.17 16.72 12.63
N PRO A 22 5.81 16.58 13.81
CA PRO A 22 7.13 15.97 13.93
C PRO A 22 7.13 14.56 13.34
N LYS A 23 8.16 14.21 12.56
CA LYS A 23 8.26 12.93 11.85
C LYS A 23 8.08 11.76 12.82
N ARG A 24 6.88 11.18 12.87
CA ARG A 24 6.57 10.02 13.72
C ARG A 24 6.99 8.77 12.98
N LEU A 25 8.14 8.22 13.36
CA LEU A 25 8.53 6.90 12.89
C LEU A 25 7.61 5.85 13.53
N PRO A 26 7.22 4.80 12.80
CA PRO A 26 6.47 3.70 13.37
C PRO A 26 7.30 3.01 14.46
N LYS A 27 6.62 2.39 15.43
CA LYS A 27 7.27 1.56 16.44
C LYS A 27 7.91 0.33 15.78
N LYS A 28 8.93 -0.25 16.43
CA LYS A 28 9.66 -1.42 15.91
C LYS A 28 8.71 -2.60 15.66
N GLU A 29 7.72 -2.79 16.53
CA GLU A 29 6.74 -3.88 16.43
C GLU A 29 5.86 -3.72 15.19
N THR A 30 5.47 -2.49 14.85
CA THR A 30 4.70 -2.19 13.64
C THR A 30 5.50 -2.50 12.39
N VAL A 31 6.78 -2.14 12.36
CA VAL A 31 7.67 -2.48 11.23
C VAL A 31 7.82 -3.99 11.11
N GLN A 32 8.05 -4.68 12.23
CA GLN A 32 8.20 -6.14 12.24
C GLN A 32 6.92 -6.85 11.80
N PHE A 33 5.76 -6.38 12.24
CA PHE A 33 4.45 -6.89 11.83
C PHE A 33 4.28 -6.79 10.31
N LEU A 34 4.51 -5.61 9.72
CA LEU A 34 4.39 -5.40 8.29
C LEU A 34 5.37 -6.27 7.48
N LEU A 35 6.62 -6.40 7.96
CA LEU A 35 7.63 -7.23 7.29
C LEU A 35 7.28 -8.72 7.36
N ASN A 36 6.84 -9.21 8.52
CA ASN A 36 6.45 -10.61 8.68
C ASN A 36 5.19 -10.91 7.85
N TYR A 37 4.22 -10.00 7.85
CA TYR A 37 3.01 -10.12 7.04
C TYR A 37 3.35 -10.17 5.55
N SER A 38 4.19 -9.25 5.05
CA SER A 38 4.62 -9.24 3.65
C SER A 38 5.37 -10.51 3.23
N LYS A 39 6.10 -11.16 4.15
CA LYS A 39 6.77 -12.44 3.87
C LYS A 39 5.80 -13.61 3.80
N ALA A 40 4.72 -13.56 4.56
CA ALA A 40 3.66 -14.56 4.54
C ALA A 40 2.71 -14.41 3.33
N LEU A 41 2.73 -13.26 2.66
CA LEU A 41 1.99 -13.05 1.42
C LEU A 41 2.69 -13.75 0.26
N LYS A 42 2.04 -14.76 -0.32
CA LYS A 42 2.46 -15.39 -1.56
C LYS A 42 1.54 -14.94 -2.69
N ILE A 43 2.11 -14.24 -3.67
CA ILE A 43 1.39 -13.90 -4.90
C ILE A 43 1.40 -15.12 -5.81
N VAL A 44 0.26 -15.77 -5.99
CA VAL A 44 0.08 -16.84 -6.96
C VAL A 44 -0.45 -16.23 -8.25
N LYS A 45 0.42 -16.15 -9.26
CA LYS A 45 0.06 -15.69 -10.60
C LYS A 45 -0.54 -16.86 -11.38
N THR A 46 -1.79 -16.72 -11.80
CA THR A 46 -2.42 -17.64 -12.76
C THR A 46 -2.50 -16.94 -14.12
N SER A 47 -2.66 -17.70 -15.20
CA SER A 47 -2.69 -17.18 -16.57
C SER A 47 -3.77 -16.12 -16.84
N ARG A 48 -4.75 -15.96 -15.94
CA ARG A 48 -5.84 -14.98 -16.06
C ARG A 48 -5.96 -14.02 -14.88
N MET A 49 -5.44 -14.33 -13.69
CA MET A 49 -5.61 -13.51 -12.47
C MET A 49 -4.47 -13.70 -11.45
N ASN A 50 -4.18 -12.66 -10.67
CA ASN A 50 -3.26 -12.71 -9.53
C ASN A 50 -4.05 -12.91 -8.23
N PHE A 51 -3.69 -13.90 -7.43
CA PHE A 51 -4.27 -14.12 -6.10
C PHE A 51 -3.22 -13.87 -5.03
N GLU A 52 -3.60 -13.10 -4.00
CA GLU A 52 -2.80 -12.93 -2.79
C GLU A 52 -3.26 -13.97 -1.77
N LEU A 53 -2.40 -14.92 -1.45
CA LEU A 53 -2.65 -15.96 -0.45
C LEU A 53 -1.81 -15.66 0.79
N ILE A 54 -2.45 -15.66 1.96
CA ILE A 54 -1.77 -15.62 3.25
C ILE A 54 -1.41 -17.06 3.61
N THR A 55 -0.13 -17.42 3.53
CA THR A 55 0.35 -18.75 3.93
C THR A 55 0.81 -18.69 5.39
N ASN A 56 0.06 -19.34 6.29
CA ASN A 56 0.49 -19.67 7.66
C ASN A 56 1.30 -20.96 7.63
#